data_AF-A0A1J5KDZ1-F1
#
_entry.id   AF-A0A1J5KDZ1-F1
#
_cell.length_a   1.000
_cell.length_b   1.000
_cell.length_c   1.000
_cell.angle_alpha   90.00
_cell.angle_beta   90.00
_cell.angle_gamma   90.00
#
_symmetry.space_group_name_H-M   'P 1'
#
loop_
_entity.id
_entity.type
_entity.pdbx_description
1 polymer ?
#
loop_
_entity_poly.entity_id
_entity_poly.type
_entity_poly.pdbx_seq_one_letter_code
_entity_poly.pdbx_strand_id
1 'polypeptide(L)'
;MQKLKLIPLLLCMLLGLTAQANSTNFKILDIIDRTGEINVERDASKDHTGINTLNVVKLTKLGNEFKKISKDYSLHIVNKLNNGDVLNGAELATLDLFMKALLIVTDKNMEMGKIYFLSMDERIYQKNNVNRTIENMIWLTGYMNIFDLYTKAYDQYFSEGKVRRILKDIYKTKKKDHPALGRLNTVVKMLNDKKFKKFMKTKTLEVYAARIPMLQKMHIDLTKLVAKFEMAQITTEIQTRKYPKIKLWSFWDSIVRVFNNFTNFVSGVFGNVVGSVRWRHGYLYDHYWAHNYLLDNLRPLDIIAEKTPFALTDLFIPGHFGHIAVYIGTEEELRELGMWNHPKVVPLHADIKAGKTILESIRPGSRMTSLRAFLEIDEITIVRQPDILENQNQYEKVFVGAIEQLNKKYDFNFDVHTLEKVVCSEVVYHAFGHVNWPTSYLFGRYTITPDEVISLAYYDNSPINYEMAVISNKEKKVRHISKSDMGKNLSFRKNSKRSKELGRDVFDKKEKVCKTYRKRNIHKSGPQWKYVRRCKNVYSPMVYGQ
;
A
#
# COMPACT_ATOMS: atom_id res chain seq x y z
N MET A 1 -28.27 -7.43 -46.55
CA MET A 1 -27.49 -6.39 -45.82
C MET A 1 -27.25 -6.73 -44.33
N GLN A 2 -26.74 -7.93 -44.00
CA GLN A 2 -26.47 -8.31 -42.59
C GLN A 2 -25.07 -8.89 -42.31
N LYS A 3 -24.23 -9.09 -43.34
CA LYS A 3 -22.87 -9.67 -43.16
C LYS A 3 -21.73 -8.66 -42.94
N LEU A 4 -21.98 -7.35 -43.04
CA LEU A 4 -20.90 -6.34 -42.93
C LEU A 4 -20.72 -5.72 -41.52
N LYS A 5 -21.60 -6.00 -40.55
CA LYS A 5 -21.51 -5.42 -39.18
C LYS A 5 -20.72 -6.25 -38.16
N LEU A 6 -20.37 -7.51 -38.47
CA LEU A 6 -19.58 -8.35 -37.55
C LEU A 6 -18.07 -8.12 -37.64
N ILE A 7 -17.56 -7.65 -38.78
CA ILE A 7 -16.12 -7.50 -39.02
C ILE A 7 -15.47 -6.48 -38.08
N PRO A 8 -16.05 -5.27 -37.86
CA PRO A 8 -15.47 -4.29 -36.93
C PRO A 8 -15.52 -4.76 -35.47
N LEU A 9 -16.56 -5.50 -35.09
CA LEU A 9 -16.75 -6.02 -33.73
C LEU A 9 -15.75 -7.16 -33.42
N LEU A 10 -15.54 -8.07 -34.38
CA LEU A 10 -14.49 -9.09 -34.29
C LEU A 10 -13.10 -8.46 -34.30
N LEU A 11 -12.85 -7.43 -35.12
CA LEU A 11 -11.57 -6.73 -35.15
C LEU A 11 -11.30 -6.00 -33.82
N CYS A 12 -12.30 -5.34 -33.21
CA CYS A 12 -12.18 -4.73 -31.89
C CYS A 12 -12.01 -5.76 -30.76
N MET A 13 -12.66 -6.93 -30.84
CA MET A 13 -12.41 -8.02 -29.89
C MET A 13 -11.02 -8.62 -30.05
N LEU A 14 -10.54 -8.83 -31.29
CA LEU A 14 -9.18 -9.30 -31.59
C LEU A 14 -8.12 -8.26 -31.20
N LEU A 15 -8.37 -6.97 -31.44
CA LEU A 15 -7.50 -5.86 -31.00
C LEU A 15 -7.50 -5.72 -29.47
N GLY A 16 -8.65 -5.92 -28.82
CA GLY A 16 -8.77 -5.97 -27.36
C GLY A 16 -8.06 -7.17 -26.74
N LEU A 17 -8.19 -8.36 -27.34
CA LEU A 17 -7.51 -9.60 -26.93
C LEU A 17 -5.99 -9.51 -27.15
N THR A 18 -5.54 -8.94 -28.27
CA THR A 18 -4.10 -8.74 -28.55
C THR A 18 -3.48 -7.65 -27.68
N ALA A 19 -4.22 -6.58 -27.35
CA ALA A 19 -3.79 -5.56 -26.38
C ALA A 19 -3.73 -6.12 -24.95
N GLN A 20 -4.69 -6.96 -24.56
CA GLN A 20 -4.72 -7.62 -23.25
C GLN A 20 -3.64 -8.70 -23.13
N ALA A 21 -3.40 -9.49 -24.19
CA ALA A 21 -2.32 -10.48 -24.27
C ALA A 21 -0.91 -9.87 -24.27
N ASN A 22 -0.76 -8.63 -24.76
CA ASN A 22 0.50 -7.90 -24.73
C ASN A 22 0.78 -7.15 -23.43
N SER A 23 -0.19 -7.05 -22.53
CA SER A 23 0.00 -6.39 -21.23
C SER A 23 1.01 -7.13 -20.36
N THR A 24 1.83 -6.38 -19.63
CA THR A 24 2.83 -6.94 -18.69
C THR A 24 2.20 -7.90 -17.69
N ASN A 25 0.99 -7.59 -17.21
CA ASN A 25 0.27 -8.44 -16.26
C ASN A 25 -0.11 -9.79 -16.86
N PHE A 26 -0.61 -9.81 -18.10
CA PHE A 26 -0.96 -11.06 -18.77
C PHE A 26 0.27 -11.95 -18.94
N LYS A 27 1.41 -11.39 -19.36
CA LYS A 27 2.67 -12.14 -19.50
C LYS A 27 3.16 -12.73 -18.17
N ILE A 28 2.98 -12.02 -17.06
CA ILE A 28 3.36 -12.54 -15.73
C ILE A 28 2.35 -13.60 -15.25
N LEU A 29 1.05 -13.41 -15.50
CA LEU A 29 0.03 -14.40 -15.18
C LEU A 29 0.23 -15.69 -15.97
N ASP A 30 0.56 -15.60 -17.26
CA ASP A 30 0.92 -16.73 -18.11
C ASP A 30 2.13 -17.50 -17.54
N ILE A 31 3.16 -16.80 -17.05
CA ILE A 31 4.29 -17.44 -16.37
C ILE A 31 3.85 -18.16 -15.10
N ILE A 32 2.97 -17.56 -14.30
CA ILE A 32 2.44 -18.17 -13.08
C ILE A 32 1.69 -19.46 -13.43
N ASP A 33 0.81 -19.38 -14.43
CA ASP A 33 -0.03 -20.50 -14.87
C ASP A 33 0.81 -21.66 -15.43
N ARG A 34 1.69 -21.37 -16.39
CA ARG A 34 2.65 -22.34 -16.95
C ARG A 34 3.61 -22.92 -15.92
N THR A 35 3.86 -22.21 -14.83
CA THR A 35 4.64 -22.73 -13.68
C THR A 35 3.78 -23.65 -12.81
N GLY A 36 2.49 -23.35 -12.64
CA GLY A 36 1.50 -24.17 -11.96
C GLY A 36 1.29 -25.52 -12.65
N GLU A 37 1.30 -25.56 -13.98
CA GLU A 37 1.20 -26.77 -14.80
C GLU A 37 2.40 -27.72 -14.67
N ILE A 38 3.53 -27.25 -14.14
CA ILE A 38 4.72 -28.08 -13.95
C ILE A 38 4.53 -28.96 -12.72
N ASN A 39 4.20 -30.23 -12.98
CA ASN A 39 4.07 -31.27 -11.98
C ASN A 39 5.43 -31.93 -11.73
N VAL A 40 5.89 -31.84 -10.49
CA VAL A 40 7.12 -32.50 -10.05
C VAL A 40 6.83 -33.98 -9.85
N GLU A 41 7.51 -34.84 -10.62
CA GLU A 41 7.32 -36.30 -10.53
C GLU A 41 8.03 -36.83 -9.29
N ARG A 42 7.29 -37.56 -8.46
CA ARG A 42 7.73 -38.08 -7.14
C ARG A 42 7.76 -39.60 -7.10
N ASP A 43 7.13 -40.25 -8.07
CA ASP A 43 7.01 -41.68 -8.14
C ASP A 43 8.30 -42.32 -8.66
N ALA A 44 9.01 -43.02 -7.77
CA ALA A 44 10.25 -43.71 -8.11
C ALA A 44 10.05 -44.88 -9.11
N SER A 45 8.81 -45.34 -9.30
CA SER A 45 8.49 -46.37 -10.31
C SER A 45 8.40 -45.83 -11.74
N LYS A 46 8.36 -44.50 -11.91
CA LYS A 46 8.40 -43.82 -13.21
C LYS A 46 9.79 -43.27 -13.50
N ASP A 47 10.03 -42.81 -14.74
CA ASP A 47 11.22 -42.05 -15.11
C ASP A 47 11.21 -40.63 -14.51
N HIS A 48 11.25 -40.58 -13.18
CA HIS A 48 11.18 -39.34 -12.43
C HIS A 48 12.39 -38.44 -12.72
N THR A 49 13.59 -38.98 -12.96
CA THR A 49 14.79 -38.19 -13.31
C THR A 49 14.70 -37.56 -14.71
N GLY A 50 14.22 -38.28 -15.72
CA GLY A 50 14.03 -37.73 -17.06
C GLY A 50 12.93 -36.68 -17.10
N ILE A 51 11.77 -36.98 -16.49
CA ILE A 51 10.64 -36.04 -16.37
C ILE A 51 11.06 -34.77 -15.62
N ASN A 52 11.73 -34.91 -14.47
CA ASN A 52 12.16 -33.76 -13.69
C ASN A 52 13.31 -32.98 -14.33
N THR A 53 14.14 -33.62 -15.15
CA THR A 53 15.09 -32.92 -16.01
C THR A 53 14.36 -32.00 -16.98
N LEU A 54 13.32 -32.49 -17.68
CA LEU A 54 12.52 -31.64 -18.56
C LEU A 54 11.84 -30.50 -17.79
N ASN A 55 11.33 -30.78 -16.60
CA ASN A 55 10.65 -29.79 -15.77
C ASN A 55 11.60 -28.68 -15.28
N VAL A 56 12.80 -29.00 -14.79
CA VAL A 56 13.76 -27.97 -14.35
C VAL A 56 14.25 -27.12 -15.52
N VAL A 57 14.38 -27.72 -16.72
CA VAL A 57 14.69 -26.98 -17.94
C VAL A 57 13.55 -26.02 -18.33
N LYS A 58 12.29 -26.46 -18.24
CA LYS A 58 11.11 -25.60 -18.45
C LYS A 58 11.05 -24.46 -17.43
N LEU A 59 11.28 -24.74 -16.14
CA LEU A 59 11.33 -23.73 -15.08
C LEU A 59 12.44 -22.70 -15.30
N THR A 60 13.59 -23.12 -15.80
CA THR A 60 14.69 -22.21 -16.14
C THR A 60 14.31 -21.30 -17.32
N LYS A 61 13.61 -21.83 -18.33
CA LYS A 61 13.07 -21.03 -19.44
C LYS A 61 12.05 -20.00 -18.95
N LEU A 62 11.10 -20.41 -18.10
CA LEU A 62 10.11 -19.51 -17.49
C LEU A 62 10.78 -18.44 -16.61
N GLY A 63 11.81 -18.81 -15.83
CA GLY A 63 12.62 -17.86 -15.07
C GLY A 63 13.32 -16.83 -15.95
N ASN A 64 13.84 -17.24 -17.11
CA ASN A 64 14.45 -16.32 -18.08
C ASN A 64 13.42 -15.37 -18.70
N GLU A 65 12.26 -15.88 -19.07
CA GLU A 65 11.12 -15.09 -19.58
C GLU A 65 10.67 -14.05 -18.55
N PHE A 66 10.47 -14.49 -17.30
CA PHE A 66 10.15 -13.64 -16.15
C PHE A 66 11.18 -12.52 -15.97
N LYS A 67 12.48 -12.85 -15.92
CA LYS A 67 13.54 -11.84 -15.74
C LYS A 67 13.54 -10.80 -16.85
N LYS A 68 13.22 -11.17 -18.09
CA LYS A 68 13.16 -10.25 -19.23
C LYS A 68 12.01 -9.26 -19.05
N ILE A 69 10.80 -9.77 -18.81
CA ILE A 69 9.59 -8.94 -18.57
C ILE A 69 9.80 -8.04 -17.34
N SER A 70 10.37 -8.60 -16.28
CA SER A 70 10.75 -7.91 -15.04
C SER A 70 11.74 -6.78 -15.29
N LYS A 71 12.79 -7.03 -16.08
CA LYS A 71 13.78 -6.00 -16.44
C LYS A 71 13.12 -4.82 -17.16
N ASP A 72 12.34 -5.11 -18.21
CA ASP A 72 11.72 -4.08 -19.05
C ASP A 72 10.77 -3.22 -18.21
N TYR A 73 9.98 -3.85 -17.35
CA TYR A 73 9.10 -3.14 -16.44
C TYR A 73 9.84 -2.36 -15.34
N SER A 74 10.93 -2.92 -14.79
CA SER A 74 11.71 -2.23 -13.76
C SER A 74 12.30 -0.91 -14.28
N LEU A 75 12.75 -0.88 -15.54
CA LEU A 75 13.28 0.32 -16.16
C LEU A 75 12.21 1.41 -16.28
N HIS A 76 11.00 1.04 -16.71
CA HIS A 76 9.85 1.95 -16.74
C HIS A 76 9.58 2.57 -15.36
N ILE A 77 9.50 1.73 -14.33
CA ILE A 77 9.20 2.17 -12.96
C ILE A 77 10.32 3.02 -12.36
N VAL A 78 11.58 2.64 -12.55
CA VAL A 78 12.74 3.39 -12.05
C VAL A 78 12.81 4.77 -12.71
N ASN A 79 12.65 4.84 -14.04
CA ASN A 79 12.68 6.11 -14.77
C ASN A 79 11.58 7.06 -14.31
N LYS A 80 10.35 6.55 -14.23
CA LYS A 80 9.19 7.30 -13.75
C LYS A 80 9.42 7.87 -12.35
N LEU A 81 9.85 7.04 -11.40
CA LEU A 81 10.14 7.49 -10.04
C LEU A 81 11.33 8.44 -9.95
N ASN A 82 12.33 8.32 -10.83
CA ASN A 82 13.47 9.23 -10.90
C ASN A 82 13.07 10.61 -11.43
N ASN A 83 12.10 10.68 -12.34
CA ASN A 83 11.55 11.92 -12.87
C ASN A 83 10.60 12.64 -11.88
N GLY A 84 10.28 12.01 -10.75
CA GLY A 84 9.40 12.59 -9.73
C GLY A 84 7.94 12.19 -9.88
N ASP A 85 7.60 11.39 -10.89
CA ASP A 85 6.26 10.87 -11.12
C ASP A 85 5.88 9.80 -10.08
N VAL A 86 4.58 9.68 -9.81
CA VAL A 86 4.01 8.68 -8.90
C VAL A 86 3.52 7.44 -9.66
N LEU A 87 3.57 6.28 -9.00
CA LEU A 87 3.02 5.04 -9.57
C LEU A 87 1.50 5.00 -9.39
N ASN A 88 0.78 4.61 -10.44
CA ASN A 88 -0.66 4.38 -10.35
C ASN A 88 -0.98 2.98 -9.78
N GLY A 89 -2.21 2.74 -9.35
CA GLY A 89 -2.54 1.46 -8.74
C GLY A 89 -2.47 0.24 -9.68
N ALA A 90 -2.58 0.43 -11.00
CA ALA A 90 -2.31 -0.67 -11.94
C ALA A 90 -0.82 -1.04 -11.92
N GLU A 91 0.06 -0.05 -11.88
CA GLU A 91 1.51 -0.27 -11.79
C GLU A 91 1.91 -0.93 -10.45
N LEU A 92 1.25 -0.56 -9.35
CA LEU A 92 1.40 -1.20 -8.04
C LEU A 92 0.89 -2.65 -8.03
N ALA A 93 -0.24 -2.92 -8.69
CA ALA A 93 -0.76 -4.28 -8.83
C ALA A 93 0.17 -5.16 -9.66
N THR A 94 0.76 -4.61 -10.72
CA THR A 94 1.80 -5.28 -11.51
C THR A 94 3.03 -5.61 -10.64
N LEU A 95 3.48 -4.70 -9.77
CA LEU A 95 4.59 -4.96 -8.83
C LEU A 95 4.25 -6.07 -7.81
N ASP A 96 3.02 -6.11 -7.29
CA ASP A 96 2.55 -7.22 -6.45
C ASP A 96 2.55 -8.55 -7.21
N LEU A 97 2.09 -8.52 -8.46
CA LEU A 97 2.07 -9.68 -9.35
C LEU A 97 3.49 -10.19 -9.65
N PHE A 98 4.46 -9.29 -9.85
CA PHE A 98 5.88 -9.65 -9.96
C PHE A 98 6.39 -10.38 -8.70
N MET A 99 6.05 -9.88 -7.52
CA MET A 99 6.44 -10.51 -6.24
C MET A 99 5.82 -11.91 -6.09
N LYS A 100 4.56 -12.08 -6.52
CA LYS A 100 3.87 -13.37 -6.53
C LYS A 100 4.51 -14.35 -7.50
N ALA A 101 4.76 -13.94 -8.75
CA ALA A 101 5.40 -14.78 -9.74
C ALA A 101 6.81 -15.19 -9.31
N LEU A 102 7.62 -14.27 -8.78
CA LEU A 102 8.94 -14.57 -8.23
C LEU A 102 8.86 -15.68 -7.19
N LEU A 103 7.90 -15.62 -6.27
CA LEU A 103 7.72 -16.63 -5.23
C LEU A 103 7.20 -17.96 -5.77
N ILE A 104 6.23 -17.95 -6.68
CA ILE A 104 5.65 -19.18 -7.25
C ILE A 104 6.72 -19.95 -8.04
N VAL A 105 7.49 -19.26 -8.89
CA VAL A 105 8.62 -19.87 -9.61
C VAL A 105 9.65 -20.40 -8.63
N THR A 106 9.95 -19.64 -7.56
CA THR A 106 10.89 -20.08 -6.53
C THR A 106 10.42 -21.32 -5.80
N ASP A 107 9.17 -21.35 -5.34
CA ASP A 107 8.59 -22.47 -4.61
C ASP A 107 8.61 -23.74 -5.47
N LYS A 108 8.32 -23.63 -6.78
CA LYS A 108 8.38 -24.76 -7.70
C LYS A 108 9.80 -25.27 -7.92
N ASN A 109 10.81 -24.38 -8.01
CA ASN A 109 12.22 -24.79 -8.05
C ASN A 109 12.68 -25.43 -6.72
N MET A 110 12.23 -24.91 -5.57
CA MET A 110 12.53 -25.50 -4.26
C MET A 110 11.84 -26.85 -4.06
N GLU A 111 10.63 -27.03 -4.59
CA GLU A 111 9.91 -28.30 -4.58
C GLU A 111 10.74 -29.39 -5.27
N MET A 112 11.30 -29.08 -6.45
CA MET A 112 12.22 -29.96 -7.18
C MET A 112 13.47 -30.29 -6.36
N GLY A 113 14.08 -29.28 -5.74
CA GLY A 113 15.27 -29.46 -4.92
C GLY A 113 15.06 -30.26 -3.64
N LYS A 114 13.83 -30.34 -3.11
CA LYS A 114 13.53 -31.17 -1.93
C LYS A 114 13.57 -32.67 -2.22
N ILE A 115 13.29 -33.08 -3.45
CA ILE A 115 13.31 -34.48 -3.85
C ILE A 115 14.76 -34.96 -3.98
N TYR A 116 15.60 -34.14 -4.60
CA TYR A 116 16.98 -34.48 -4.91
C TYR A 116 17.97 -33.83 -3.94
N PHE A 117 17.72 -33.95 -2.63
CA PHE A 117 18.56 -33.33 -1.61
C PHE A 117 20.06 -33.66 -1.84
N LEU A 118 20.88 -32.62 -1.91
CA LEU A 118 22.33 -32.70 -2.07
C LEU A 118 23.00 -32.32 -0.74
N SER A 119 23.81 -33.22 -0.17
CA SER A 119 24.54 -32.94 1.07
C SER A 119 25.69 -31.95 0.84
N MET A 120 26.22 -31.35 1.92
CA MET A 120 27.29 -30.36 1.79
C MET A 120 28.61 -30.94 1.25
N ASP A 121 28.89 -32.18 1.58
CA ASP A 121 30.11 -32.94 1.27
C ASP A 121 30.01 -33.75 -0.03
N GLU A 122 28.80 -34.04 -0.51
CA GLU A 122 28.58 -34.82 -1.72
C GLU A 122 29.03 -34.08 -2.99
N ARG A 123 29.80 -34.74 -3.86
CA ARG A 123 30.23 -34.20 -5.16
C ARG A 123 29.07 -34.17 -6.16
N ILE A 124 29.04 -33.14 -7.01
CA ILE A 124 28.06 -33.06 -8.10
C ILE A 124 28.20 -34.23 -9.07
N TYR A 125 29.43 -34.58 -9.46
CA TYR A 125 29.70 -35.71 -10.34
C TYR A 125 29.97 -36.99 -9.55
N GLN A 126 29.13 -38.01 -9.76
CA GLN A 126 29.29 -39.36 -9.24
C GLN A 126 29.75 -40.29 -10.36
N LYS A 127 31.06 -40.57 -10.43
CA LYS A 127 31.71 -41.30 -11.54
C LYS A 127 31.01 -42.63 -11.92
N ASN A 128 30.52 -43.33 -10.90
CA ASN A 128 29.91 -44.66 -11.01
C ASN A 128 28.38 -44.63 -10.87
N ASN A 129 27.75 -43.45 -10.75
CA ASN A 129 26.31 -43.32 -10.59
C ASN A 129 25.79 -42.12 -11.41
N VAL A 130 25.42 -42.39 -12.66
CA VAL A 130 24.93 -41.37 -13.61
C VAL A 130 23.59 -40.80 -13.13
N ASN A 131 22.69 -41.63 -12.61
CA ASN A 131 21.39 -41.19 -12.10
C ASN A 131 21.58 -40.21 -10.93
N ARG A 132 22.43 -40.53 -9.95
CA ARG A 132 22.73 -39.59 -8.87
C ARG A 132 23.37 -38.29 -9.36
N THR A 133 24.21 -38.37 -10.40
CA THR A 133 24.75 -37.15 -11.04
C THR A 133 23.63 -36.30 -11.65
N ILE A 134 22.64 -36.92 -12.30
CA ILE A 134 21.46 -36.22 -12.86
C ILE A 134 20.66 -35.57 -11.75
N GLU A 135 20.36 -36.29 -10.66
CA GLU A 135 19.67 -35.74 -9.48
C GLU A 135 20.40 -34.51 -8.91
N ASN A 136 21.72 -34.62 -8.72
CA ASN A 136 22.56 -33.54 -8.20
C ASN A 136 22.55 -32.33 -9.15
N MET A 137 22.53 -32.57 -10.47
CA MET A 137 22.44 -31.52 -11.49
C MET A 137 21.05 -30.88 -11.54
N ILE A 138 19.96 -31.63 -11.34
CA ILE A 138 18.60 -31.08 -11.22
C ILE A 138 18.52 -30.15 -10.01
N TRP A 139 19.02 -30.60 -8.85
CA TRP A 139 19.09 -29.79 -7.63
C TRP A 139 19.86 -28.49 -7.87
N LEU A 140 21.08 -28.60 -8.41
CA LEU A 140 21.95 -27.45 -8.64
C LEU A 140 21.32 -26.46 -9.62
N THR A 141 20.73 -26.96 -10.71
CA THR A 141 20.06 -26.12 -11.72
C THR A 141 18.90 -25.33 -11.11
N GLY A 142 18.05 -25.99 -10.31
CA GLY A 142 16.93 -25.34 -9.63
C GLY A 142 17.38 -24.24 -8.65
N TYR A 143 18.37 -24.52 -7.81
CA TYR A 143 18.89 -23.53 -6.86
C TYR A 143 19.69 -22.40 -7.53
N MET A 144 20.37 -22.66 -8.65
CA MET A 144 21.01 -21.61 -9.46
C MET A 144 19.98 -20.70 -10.10
N ASN A 145 18.87 -21.25 -10.60
CA ASN A 145 17.76 -20.45 -11.12
C ASN A 145 17.17 -19.52 -10.04
N ILE A 146 16.96 -20.02 -8.80
CA ILE A 146 16.53 -19.19 -7.66
C ILE A 146 17.56 -18.08 -7.38
N PHE A 147 18.84 -18.42 -7.32
CA PHE A 147 19.90 -17.46 -7.04
C PHE A 147 19.92 -16.33 -8.08
N ASP A 148 19.77 -16.69 -9.36
CA ASP A 148 19.71 -15.74 -10.47
C ASP A 148 18.48 -14.83 -10.38
N LEU A 149 17.29 -15.42 -10.22
CA LEU A 149 16.03 -14.70 -10.09
C LEU A 149 16.08 -13.61 -9.01
N TYR A 150 16.56 -13.96 -7.81
CA TYR A 150 16.63 -13.01 -6.71
C TYR A 150 17.76 -11.98 -6.85
N THR A 151 18.87 -12.35 -7.47
CA THR A 151 19.94 -11.39 -7.77
C THR A 151 19.44 -10.36 -8.77
N LYS A 152 18.80 -10.79 -9.86
CA LYS A 152 18.24 -9.87 -10.85
C LYS A 152 17.09 -9.04 -10.29
N ALA A 153 16.19 -9.64 -9.51
CA ALA A 153 15.15 -8.90 -8.80
C ALA A 153 15.75 -7.84 -7.86
N TYR A 154 16.84 -8.17 -7.16
CA TYR A 154 17.55 -7.20 -6.33
C TYR A 154 18.12 -6.05 -7.17
N ASP A 155 18.85 -6.35 -8.23
CA ASP A 155 19.45 -5.34 -9.10
C ASP A 155 18.39 -4.44 -9.73
N GLN A 156 17.25 -5.00 -10.12
CA GLN A 156 16.15 -4.30 -10.80
C GLN A 156 15.29 -3.44 -9.87
N TYR A 157 14.97 -3.93 -8.67
CA TYR A 157 13.98 -3.28 -7.81
C TYR A 157 14.44 -2.95 -6.40
N PHE A 158 15.31 -3.78 -5.82
CA PHE A 158 15.72 -3.58 -4.42
C PHE A 158 17.02 -2.78 -4.28
N SER A 159 17.76 -2.55 -5.36
CA SER A 159 18.96 -1.70 -5.38
C SER A 159 18.58 -0.22 -5.23
N GLU A 160 17.54 0.23 -5.95
CA GLU A 160 16.99 1.58 -5.91
C GLU A 160 16.11 1.78 -4.66
N GLY A 161 16.26 2.92 -3.98
CA GLY A 161 15.62 3.17 -2.69
C GLY A 161 14.12 3.47 -2.74
N LYS A 162 13.62 4.20 -3.74
CA LYS A 162 12.20 4.49 -3.92
C LYS A 162 11.43 3.22 -4.26
N VAL A 163 11.90 2.45 -5.23
CA VAL A 163 11.27 1.18 -5.66
C VAL A 163 11.26 0.15 -4.53
N ARG A 164 12.39 -0.04 -3.85
CA ARG A 164 12.50 -0.97 -2.71
C ARG A 164 11.46 -0.66 -1.62
N ARG A 165 11.21 0.63 -1.34
CA ARG A 165 10.21 1.04 -0.33
C ARG A 165 8.78 0.74 -0.77
N ILE A 166 8.45 0.92 -2.05
CA ILE A 166 7.12 0.58 -2.56
C ILE A 166 6.87 -0.93 -2.44
N LEU A 167 7.83 -1.75 -2.86
CA LEU A 167 7.73 -3.21 -2.72
C LEU A 167 7.65 -3.66 -1.25
N LYS A 168 8.32 -2.94 -0.35
CA LYS A 168 8.20 -3.16 1.10
C LYS A 168 6.78 -2.98 1.61
N ASP A 169 6.12 -1.93 1.17
CA ASP A 169 4.80 -1.58 1.66
C ASP A 169 3.76 -2.54 1.09
N ILE A 170 3.85 -2.88 -0.20
CA ILE A 170 3.06 -3.96 -0.82
C ILE A 170 3.21 -5.26 -0.02
N TYR A 171 4.46 -5.68 0.22
CA TYR A 171 4.76 -6.89 0.99
C TYR A 171 4.16 -6.86 2.40
N LYS A 172 4.33 -5.75 3.14
CA LYS A 172 3.83 -5.64 4.52
C LYS A 172 2.31 -5.72 4.59
N THR A 173 1.65 -5.00 3.68
CA THR A 173 0.20 -4.99 3.55
C THR A 173 -0.33 -6.38 3.22
N LYS A 174 0.27 -7.05 2.24
CA LYS A 174 -0.24 -8.30 1.66
C LYS A 174 0.28 -9.58 2.31
N LYS A 175 1.27 -9.51 3.20
CA LYS A 175 1.82 -10.70 3.88
C LYS A 175 0.76 -11.51 4.64
N LYS A 176 -0.27 -10.85 5.19
CA LYS A 176 -1.37 -11.54 5.88
C LYS A 176 -2.30 -12.25 4.90
N ASP A 177 -2.60 -11.61 3.76
CA ASP A 177 -3.53 -12.13 2.74
C ASP A 177 -2.87 -13.19 1.84
N HIS A 178 -1.56 -13.13 1.69
CA HIS A 178 -0.75 -14.10 0.96
C HIS A 178 0.37 -14.60 1.87
N PRO A 179 0.12 -15.64 2.69
CA PRO A 179 1.10 -16.20 3.61
C PRO A 179 2.41 -16.59 2.93
N ALA A 180 2.34 -16.97 1.65
CA ALA A 180 3.48 -17.27 0.78
C ALA A 180 4.48 -16.11 0.67
N LEU A 181 4.02 -14.84 0.69
CA LEU A 181 4.89 -13.67 0.72
C LEU A 181 5.82 -13.73 1.94
N GLY A 182 5.33 -14.20 3.10
CA GLY A 182 6.15 -14.36 4.31
C GLY A 182 7.45 -15.16 4.12
N ARG A 183 7.53 -16.02 3.10
CA ARG A 183 8.70 -16.84 2.76
C ARG A 183 9.82 -16.10 2.04
N LEU A 184 9.56 -14.91 1.48
CA LEU A 184 10.57 -14.09 0.80
C LEU A 184 11.79 -13.82 1.70
N ASN A 185 11.53 -13.51 2.96
CA ASN A 185 12.59 -13.29 3.95
C ASN A 185 13.45 -14.55 4.17
N THR A 186 12.86 -15.74 4.10
CA THR A 186 13.57 -17.01 4.26
C THR A 186 14.50 -17.25 3.10
N VAL A 187 14.03 -17.06 1.86
CA VAL A 187 14.85 -17.23 0.66
C VAL A 187 15.99 -16.20 0.65
N VAL A 188 15.71 -14.93 0.95
CA VAL A 188 16.76 -13.90 1.03
C VAL A 188 17.77 -14.17 2.16
N LYS A 189 17.35 -14.74 3.29
CA LYS A 189 18.28 -15.17 4.35
C LYS A 189 19.20 -16.28 3.84
N MET A 190 18.65 -17.31 3.20
CA MET A 190 19.43 -18.39 2.58
C MET A 190 20.44 -17.85 1.57
N LEU A 191 19.98 -16.99 0.65
CA LEU A 191 20.84 -16.39 -0.38
C LEU A 191 21.90 -15.46 0.20
N ASN A 192 21.68 -14.86 1.37
CA ASN A 192 22.68 -14.04 2.06
C ASN A 192 23.67 -14.83 2.90
N ASP A 193 23.38 -16.10 3.17
CA ASP A 193 24.23 -16.94 4.00
C ASP A 193 25.59 -17.19 3.31
N LYS A 194 26.68 -16.94 4.04
CA LYS A 194 28.04 -17.06 3.50
C LYS A 194 28.41 -18.51 3.19
N LYS A 195 27.95 -19.47 3.99
CA LYS A 195 28.22 -20.89 3.78
C LYS A 195 27.46 -21.37 2.54
N PHE A 196 26.19 -21.00 2.39
CA PHE A 196 25.40 -21.31 1.21
C PHE A 196 26.02 -20.74 -0.08
N LYS A 197 26.43 -19.47 -0.08
CA LYS A 197 27.13 -18.87 -1.24
C LYS A 197 28.42 -19.61 -1.58
N LYS A 198 29.23 -19.95 -0.58
CA LYS A 198 30.47 -20.72 -0.76
C LYS A 198 30.16 -22.11 -1.33
N PHE A 199 29.14 -22.78 -0.80
CA PHE A 199 28.67 -24.08 -1.27
C PHE A 199 28.27 -24.02 -2.75
N MET A 200 27.38 -23.09 -3.13
CA MET A 200 26.97 -22.93 -4.53
C MET A 200 28.15 -22.64 -5.46
N LYS A 201 29.11 -21.79 -5.03
CA LYS A 201 30.34 -21.53 -5.79
C LYS A 201 31.18 -22.80 -5.97
N THR A 202 31.37 -23.59 -4.91
CA THR A 202 32.12 -24.85 -4.98
C THR A 202 31.45 -25.83 -5.93
N LYS A 203 30.14 -26.05 -5.81
CA LYS A 203 29.40 -26.97 -6.69
C LYS A 203 29.43 -26.53 -8.15
N THR A 204 29.37 -25.23 -8.39
CA THR A 204 29.53 -24.66 -9.73
C THR A 204 30.90 -25.01 -10.33
N LEU A 205 31.98 -24.87 -9.55
CA LEU A 205 33.34 -25.23 -9.98
C LEU A 205 33.50 -26.74 -10.21
N GLU A 206 32.85 -27.58 -9.39
CA GLU A 206 32.84 -29.03 -9.59
C GLU A 206 32.23 -29.42 -10.94
N VAL A 207 31.14 -28.76 -11.36
CA VAL A 207 30.55 -28.99 -12.69
C VAL A 207 31.54 -28.65 -13.80
N TYR A 208 32.18 -27.49 -13.75
CA TYR A 208 33.15 -27.10 -14.78
C TYR A 208 34.36 -28.03 -14.86
N ALA A 209 34.81 -28.55 -13.72
CA ALA A 209 35.89 -29.53 -13.63
C ALA A 209 35.47 -30.92 -14.16
N ALA A 210 34.21 -31.31 -13.94
CA ALA A 210 33.68 -32.60 -14.35
C ALA A 210 32.93 -32.59 -15.69
N ARG A 211 32.85 -31.45 -16.40
CA ARG A 211 32.02 -31.29 -17.61
C ARG A 211 32.33 -32.32 -18.70
N ILE A 212 33.60 -32.56 -18.99
CA ILE A 212 34.02 -33.49 -20.04
C ILE A 212 33.68 -34.93 -19.65
N PRO A 213 34.06 -35.42 -18.45
CA PRO A 213 33.60 -36.72 -17.96
C PRO A 213 32.08 -36.92 -17.94
N MET A 214 31.30 -35.88 -17.62
CA MET A 214 29.84 -35.93 -17.65
C MET A 214 29.29 -36.10 -19.07
N LEU A 215 29.79 -35.31 -20.02
CA LEU A 215 29.34 -35.37 -21.42
C LEU A 215 29.75 -36.68 -22.11
N GLN A 216 30.90 -37.26 -21.73
CA GLN A 216 31.34 -38.58 -22.21
C GLN A 216 30.41 -39.73 -21.81
N LYS A 217 29.52 -39.54 -20.81
CA LYS A 217 28.48 -40.53 -20.49
C LYS A 217 27.42 -40.63 -21.59
N MET A 218 27.35 -39.68 -22.53
CA MET A 218 26.39 -39.64 -23.64
C MET A 218 24.92 -39.78 -23.20
N HIS A 219 24.60 -39.46 -21.94
CA HIS A 219 23.26 -39.55 -21.39
C HIS A 219 22.47 -38.28 -21.69
N ILE A 220 21.32 -38.41 -22.36
CA ILE A 220 20.55 -37.28 -22.89
C ILE A 220 20.19 -36.23 -21.83
N ASP A 221 19.74 -36.66 -20.65
CA ASP A 221 19.33 -35.73 -19.58
C ASP A 221 20.51 -35.02 -18.93
N LEU A 222 21.63 -35.73 -18.71
CA LEU A 222 22.85 -35.13 -18.21
C LEU A 222 23.39 -34.09 -19.19
N THR A 223 23.38 -34.39 -20.50
CA THR A 223 23.77 -33.44 -21.54
C THR A 223 22.88 -32.19 -21.53
N LYS A 224 21.55 -32.35 -21.43
CA LYS A 224 20.61 -31.21 -21.31
C LYS A 224 20.93 -30.35 -20.09
N LEU A 225 21.18 -30.95 -18.93
CA LEU A 225 21.46 -30.24 -17.69
C LEU A 225 22.80 -29.50 -17.74
N VAL A 226 23.86 -30.15 -18.23
CA VAL A 226 25.18 -29.51 -18.41
C VAL A 226 25.07 -28.33 -19.38
N ALA A 227 24.40 -28.51 -20.53
CA ALA A 227 24.21 -27.43 -21.48
C ALA A 227 23.42 -26.25 -20.86
N LYS A 228 22.34 -26.52 -20.13
CA LYS A 228 21.56 -25.46 -19.47
C LYS A 228 22.32 -24.75 -18.37
N PHE A 229 23.15 -25.48 -17.63
CA PHE A 229 24.04 -24.91 -16.63
C PHE A 229 25.06 -23.96 -17.28
N GLU A 230 25.72 -24.37 -18.37
CA GLU A 230 26.72 -23.55 -19.06
C GLU A 230 26.13 -22.30 -19.71
N MET A 231 24.90 -22.40 -20.23
CA MET A 231 24.19 -21.26 -20.83
C MET A 231 23.72 -20.22 -19.80
N ALA A 232 23.66 -20.56 -18.51
CA ALA A 232 23.11 -19.68 -17.48
C ALA A 232 24.17 -18.68 -17.01
N GLN A 233 23.98 -17.38 -17.28
CA GLN A 233 24.92 -16.31 -16.89
C GLN A 233 25.31 -16.34 -15.39
N ILE A 234 24.39 -16.78 -14.52
CA ILE A 234 24.65 -16.83 -13.09
C ILE A 234 25.79 -17.78 -12.69
N THR A 235 26.07 -18.83 -13.50
CA THR A 235 27.13 -19.81 -13.19
C THR A 235 28.54 -19.22 -13.32
N THR A 236 28.70 -18.17 -14.12
CA THR A 236 29.94 -17.40 -14.19
C THR A 236 29.92 -16.23 -13.20
N GLU A 237 28.80 -15.51 -13.07
CA GLU A 237 28.68 -14.38 -12.13
C GLU A 237 28.92 -14.84 -10.67
N ILE A 238 28.46 -16.03 -10.26
CA ILE A 238 28.63 -16.52 -8.88
C ILE A 238 30.10 -16.72 -8.48
N GLN A 239 30.99 -16.88 -9.46
CA GLN A 239 32.41 -17.08 -9.23
C GLN A 239 33.17 -15.77 -9.03
N THR A 240 32.77 -14.73 -9.77
CA THR A 240 33.52 -13.48 -9.97
C THR A 240 32.89 -12.28 -9.27
N ARG A 241 31.57 -12.22 -9.17
CA ARG A 241 30.83 -11.06 -8.65
C ARG A 241 30.84 -11.03 -7.12
N LYS A 242 31.18 -9.88 -6.54
CA LYS A 242 30.90 -9.60 -5.12
C LYS A 242 29.43 -9.22 -4.96
N TYR A 243 28.62 -10.16 -4.49
CA TYR A 243 27.21 -9.90 -4.20
C TYR A 243 27.08 -9.09 -2.91
N PRO A 244 26.55 -7.84 -2.96
CA PRO A 244 26.21 -7.13 -1.74
C PRO A 244 25.19 -7.94 -0.94
N LYS A 245 25.12 -7.70 0.37
CA LYS A 245 24.07 -8.28 1.21
C LYS A 245 22.73 -7.83 0.64
N ILE A 246 21.92 -8.78 0.15
CA ILE A 246 20.56 -8.53 -0.36
C ILE A 246 19.75 -8.01 0.82
N LYS A 247 19.61 -6.70 0.89
CA LYS A 247 18.80 -6.03 1.91
C LYS A 247 17.43 -5.80 1.30
N LEU A 248 16.46 -6.65 1.66
CA LEU A 248 15.04 -6.31 1.49
C LEU A 248 14.71 -5.00 2.23
N TRP A 249 15.44 -4.72 3.33
CA TRP A 249 15.21 -3.61 4.25
C TRP A 249 16.50 -2.82 4.54
N SER A 250 16.45 -1.49 4.39
CA SER A 250 17.47 -0.55 4.85
C SER A 250 16.99 0.23 6.09
N PHE A 251 17.90 0.56 7.00
CA PHE A 251 17.63 1.40 8.19
C PHE A 251 17.10 2.80 7.81
N TRP A 252 17.48 3.33 6.64
CA TRP A 252 16.99 4.60 6.10
C TRP A 252 15.54 4.54 5.59
N ASP A 253 15.00 3.35 5.34
CA ASP A 253 13.64 3.17 4.81
C ASP A 253 12.56 3.53 5.86
N SER A 254 12.91 3.55 7.16
CA SER A 254 12.00 3.96 8.24
C SER A 254 11.83 5.47 8.37
N ILE A 255 12.79 6.26 7.85
CA ILE A 255 12.80 7.74 7.92
C ILE A 255 11.98 8.32 6.77
N VAL A 256 12.02 7.69 5.59
CA VAL A 256 11.23 8.09 4.42
C VAL A 256 9.76 7.66 4.53
N ARG A 257 9.47 6.64 5.32
CA ARG A 257 8.12 6.12 5.63
C ARG A 257 7.15 7.14 6.27
N VAL A 258 7.67 8.21 6.88
CA VAL A 258 6.83 9.30 7.38
C VAL A 258 6.37 10.23 6.25
N PHE A 259 7.15 10.34 5.17
CA PHE A 259 6.88 11.23 4.04
C PHE A 259 6.21 10.51 2.85
N ASN A 260 6.37 9.18 2.72
CA ASN A 260 5.86 8.39 1.59
C ASN A 260 4.47 7.76 1.80
N ASN A 261 3.93 7.76 3.01
CA ASN A 261 2.66 7.08 3.30
C ASN A 261 1.43 7.79 2.73
N PHE A 262 1.57 9.03 2.25
CA PHE A 262 0.44 9.80 1.72
C PHE A 262 0.13 9.47 0.25
N THR A 263 1.03 8.80 -0.48
CA THR A 263 1.15 9.08 -1.91
C THR A 263 0.87 7.92 -2.86
N ASN A 264 0.39 6.78 -2.36
CA ASN A 264 0.20 5.54 -3.14
C ASN A 264 -1.27 5.07 -3.23
N PHE A 265 -2.25 5.85 -2.76
CA PHE A 265 -3.59 5.30 -2.44
C PHE A 265 -4.58 5.21 -3.63
N VAL A 266 -4.16 5.47 -4.87
CA VAL A 266 -5.14 5.75 -5.92
C VAL A 266 -5.06 4.86 -7.16
N SER A 267 -6.04 3.96 -7.34
CA SER A 267 -6.76 3.77 -8.61
C SER A 267 -8.02 2.92 -8.38
N GLY A 268 -9.05 3.11 -9.20
CA GLY A 268 -10.43 2.63 -9.01
C GLY A 268 -10.65 1.11 -8.83
N VAL A 269 -9.66 0.26 -9.09
CA VAL A 269 -9.75 -1.20 -8.82
C VAL A 269 -9.36 -1.53 -7.37
N PHE A 270 -8.48 -0.73 -6.74
CA PHE A 270 -7.88 -1.07 -5.44
C PHE A 270 -8.85 -0.94 -4.26
N GLY A 271 -9.78 0.01 -4.32
CA GLY A 271 -10.65 0.23 -3.18
C GLY A 271 -12.06 -0.33 -3.27
N ASN A 272 -12.45 -0.98 -4.37
CA ASN A 272 -13.59 -1.93 -4.32
C ASN A 272 -13.29 -3.13 -3.42
N VAL A 273 -12.01 -3.47 -3.24
CA VAL A 273 -11.56 -4.62 -2.43
C VAL A 273 -11.21 -4.22 -0.99
N VAL A 274 -10.75 -2.99 -0.76
CA VAL A 274 -10.28 -2.54 0.57
C VAL A 274 -11.41 -1.97 1.44
N GLY A 275 -12.42 -1.30 0.85
CA GLY A 275 -13.52 -0.69 1.61
C GLY A 275 -14.52 -1.69 2.23
N SER A 276 -14.57 -2.93 1.73
CA SER A 276 -15.45 -3.99 2.23
C SER A 276 -14.83 -4.84 3.34
N VAL A 277 -13.51 -4.73 3.57
CA VAL A 277 -12.80 -5.54 4.55
C VAL A 277 -12.85 -4.83 5.91
N ARG A 278 -13.78 -5.29 6.74
CA ARG A 278 -13.91 -4.95 8.15
C ARG A 278 -13.72 -6.23 8.96
N TRP A 279 -12.79 -6.23 9.91
CA TRP A 279 -12.48 -7.45 10.67
C TRP A 279 -13.45 -7.71 11.83
N ARG A 280 -14.23 -6.71 12.23
CA ARG A 280 -15.27 -6.81 13.26
C ARG A 280 -16.25 -5.63 13.13
N HIS A 281 -17.30 -5.68 13.93
CA HIS A 281 -18.12 -4.52 14.18
C HIS A 281 -17.41 -3.48 15.06
N GLY A 282 -17.75 -2.21 14.85
CA GLY A 282 -17.38 -1.08 15.68
C GLY A 282 -17.97 -1.20 17.08
N TYR A 283 -17.23 -0.69 18.06
CA TYR A 283 -17.69 -0.76 19.44
C TYR A 283 -18.85 0.21 19.72
N LEU A 284 -19.06 1.23 18.89
CA LEU A 284 -20.24 2.09 18.96
C LEU A 284 -21.45 1.56 18.18
N TYR A 285 -21.28 0.49 17.39
CA TYR A 285 -22.37 -0.09 16.62
C TYR A 285 -23.46 -0.64 17.55
N ASP A 286 -24.72 -0.30 17.25
CA ASP A 286 -25.92 -0.63 18.03
C ASP A 286 -25.80 -0.29 19.54
N HIS A 287 -24.97 0.69 19.89
CA HIS A 287 -24.79 1.10 21.27
C HIS A 287 -25.86 2.12 21.71
N TYR A 288 -26.90 1.67 22.41
CA TYR A 288 -28.06 2.48 22.81
C TYR A 288 -27.70 3.85 23.42
N TRP A 289 -26.84 3.85 24.45
CA TRP A 289 -26.43 5.11 25.11
C TRP A 289 -25.74 6.08 24.13
N ALA A 290 -24.79 5.60 23.33
CA ALA A 290 -24.03 6.46 22.43
C ALA A 290 -24.92 6.99 21.30
N HIS A 291 -25.85 6.17 20.80
CA HIS A 291 -26.81 6.58 19.79
C HIS A 291 -27.69 7.74 20.28
N ASN A 292 -28.34 7.58 21.44
CA ASN A 292 -29.21 8.64 21.97
C ASN A 292 -28.42 9.88 22.39
N TYR A 293 -27.28 9.67 23.05
CA TYR A 293 -26.40 10.79 23.42
C TYR A 293 -25.98 11.61 22.20
N LEU A 294 -25.68 10.97 21.07
CA LEU A 294 -25.35 11.69 19.84
C LEU A 294 -26.56 12.35 19.19
N LEU A 295 -27.73 11.70 19.15
CA LEU A 295 -28.96 12.33 18.67
C LEU A 295 -29.30 13.61 19.44
N ASP A 296 -29.08 13.63 20.76
CA ASP A 296 -29.39 14.77 21.62
C ASP A 296 -28.38 15.94 21.48
N ASN A 297 -27.19 15.68 20.91
CA ASN A 297 -26.08 16.65 20.90
C ASN A 297 -25.62 17.07 19.49
N LEU A 298 -25.96 16.28 18.47
CA LEU A 298 -25.73 16.64 17.07
C LEU A 298 -26.59 17.85 16.70
N ARG A 299 -26.00 18.76 15.92
CA ARG A 299 -26.70 19.91 15.35
C ARG A 299 -26.43 20.00 13.86
N PRO A 300 -27.36 20.53 13.05
CA PRO A 300 -27.16 20.66 11.63
C PRO A 300 -25.86 21.40 11.30
N LEU A 301 -25.15 20.90 10.28
CA LEU A 301 -23.81 21.32 9.86
C LEU A 301 -22.66 20.95 10.81
N ASP A 302 -22.87 20.05 11.76
CA ASP A 302 -21.77 19.42 12.49
C ASP A 302 -20.86 18.63 11.54
N ILE A 303 -19.55 18.81 11.74
CA ILE A 303 -18.53 18.02 11.06
C ILE A 303 -18.14 16.88 11.99
N ILE A 304 -18.38 15.64 11.54
CA ILE A 304 -18.16 14.44 12.35
C ILE A 304 -17.02 13.61 11.76
N ALA A 305 -16.00 13.31 12.57
CA ALA A 305 -14.89 12.45 12.20
C ALA A 305 -15.00 11.09 12.88
N GLU A 306 -14.61 10.03 12.18
CA GLU A 306 -14.65 8.66 12.68
C GLU A 306 -13.26 8.02 12.78
N LYS A 307 -13.14 7.10 13.75
CA LYS A 307 -12.04 6.13 13.83
C LYS A 307 -12.56 4.71 13.65
N THR A 308 -12.02 4.01 12.68
CA THR A 308 -12.36 2.61 12.37
C THR A 308 -11.10 1.74 12.33
N PRO A 309 -10.42 1.47 13.46
CA PRO A 309 -9.13 0.77 13.46
C PRO A 309 -9.23 -0.70 12.99
N PHE A 310 -10.46 -1.18 12.78
CA PHE A 310 -10.84 -2.49 12.27
C PHE A 310 -11.33 -2.45 10.81
N ALA A 311 -11.26 -1.31 10.13
CA ALA A 311 -11.47 -1.18 8.70
C ALA A 311 -10.12 -1.03 8.00
N LEU A 312 -9.94 -1.72 6.87
CA LEU A 312 -8.69 -1.69 6.13
C LEU A 312 -8.37 -0.29 5.56
N THR A 313 -9.39 0.54 5.30
CA THR A 313 -9.26 1.93 4.84
C THR A 313 -8.59 2.85 5.86
N ASP A 314 -8.94 2.75 7.15
CA ASP A 314 -8.38 3.56 8.24
C ASP A 314 -6.88 3.30 8.48
N LEU A 315 -6.40 2.09 8.15
CA LEU A 315 -4.96 1.77 8.19
C LEU A 315 -4.14 2.47 7.09
N PHE A 316 -4.79 2.97 6.03
CA PHE A 316 -4.13 3.60 4.89
C PHE A 316 -4.27 5.12 4.85
N ILE A 317 -5.20 5.70 5.62
CA ILE A 317 -5.38 7.14 5.72
C ILE A 317 -4.46 7.64 6.84
N PRO A 318 -3.45 8.48 6.52
CA PRO A 318 -2.50 8.94 7.52
C PRO A 318 -3.17 9.92 8.48
N GLY A 319 -2.96 9.68 9.78
CA GLY A 319 -3.56 10.50 10.83
C GLY A 319 -4.20 9.64 11.90
N HIS A 320 -4.91 10.30 12.81
CA HIS A 320 -5.79 9.66 13.76
C HIS A 320 -7.10 9.26 13.07
N PHE A 321 -7.79 10.15 12.39
CA PHE A 321 -9.12 9.87 11.80
C PHE A 321 -9.05 9.28 10.38
N GLY A 322 -9.90 8.29 10.14
CA GLY A 322 -9.99 7.61 8.85
C GLY A 322 -11.03 8.18 7.90
N HIS A 323 -12.05 8.89 8.40
CA HIS A 323 -13.12 9.44 7.57
C HIS A 323 -13.83 10.61 8.27
N ILE A 324 -14.54 11.42 7.50
CA ILE A 324 -15.26 12.60 7.94
C ILE A 324 -16.56 12.77 7.15
N ALA A 325 -17.61 13.27 7.80
CA ALA A 325 -18.92 13.48 7.22
C ALA A 325 -19.55 14.76 7.78
N VAL A 326 -20.68 15.17 7.19
CA VAL A 326 -21.46 16.34 7.63
C VAL A 326 -22.83 15.88 8.09
N TYR A 327 -23.25 16.27 9.28
CA TYR A 327 -24.61 16.06 9.74
C TYR A 327 -25.54 17.10 9.11
N ILE A 328 -26.54 16.65 8.36
CA ILE A 328 -27.50 17.49 7.64
C ILE A 328 -28.69 17.83 8.53
N GLY A 329 -29.15 16.88 9.35
CA GLY A 329 -30.25 17.09 10.28
C GLY A 329 -31.51 16.29 9.97
N THR A 330 -32.42 16.24 10.94
CA THR A 330 -33.75 15.61 10.83
C THR A 330 -34.73 16.49 10.07
N GLU A 331 -35.93 15.98 9.80
CA GLU A 331 -37.00 16.77 9.22
C GLU A 331 -37.38 17.95 10.12
N GLU A 332 -37.45 17.74 11.43
CA GLU A 332 -37.78 18.76 12.43
C GLU A 332 -36.73 19.88 12.42
N GLU A 333 -35.45 19.53 12.51
CA GLU A 333 -34.35 20.52 12.49
C GLU A 333 -34.33 21.32 11.19
N LEU A 334 -34.56 20.67 10.05
CA LEU A 334 -34.59 21.34 8.74
C LEU A 334 -35.83 22.22 8.57
N ARG A 335 -36.96 21.89 9.20
CA ARG A 335 -38.17 22.74 9.21
C ARG A 335 -37.94 23.98 10.07
N GLU A 336 -37.35 23.82 11.24
CA GLU A 336 -36.98 24.92 12.13
C GLU A 336 -36.01 25.90 11.46
N LEU A 337 -35.05 25.38 10.69
CA LEU A 337 -34.12 26.18 9.91
C LEU A 337 -34.70 26.74 8.60
N GLY A 338 -35.95 26.44 8.26
CA GLY A 338 -36.55 26.84 6.97
C GLY A 338 -35.97 26.13 5.73
N MET A 339 -35.03 25.20 5.92
CA MET A 339 -34.36 24.45 4.85
C MET A 339 -35.21 23.32 4.27
N TRP A 340 -36.24 22.84 4.97
CA TRP A 340 -37.03 21.69 4.54
C TRP A 340 -37.61 21.84 3.14
N ASN A 341 -38.13 23.02 2.81
CA ASN A 341 -38.73 23.30 1.49
C ASN A 341 -37.70 23.82 0.47
N HIS A 342 -36.42 23.93 0.83
CA HIS A 342 -35.39 24.42 -0.09
C HIS A 342 -35.26 23.46 -1.30
N PRO A 343 -35.18 23.96 -2.55
CA PRO A 343 -35.19 23.12 -3.75
C PRO A 343 -34.12 22.02 -3.80
N LYS A 344 -32.98 22.24 -3.14
CA LYS A 344 -31.90 21.25 -3.02
C LYS A 344 -32.15 20.19 -1.93
N VAL A 345 -32.98 20.48 -0.93
CA VAL A 345 -33.32 19.58 0.19
C VAL A 345 -34.52 18.70 -0.15
N VAL A 346 -35.48 19.21 -0.95
CA VAL A 346 -36.67 18.46 -1.39
C VAL A 346 -36.35 17.07 -1.96
N PRO A 347 -35.33 16.89 -2.83
CA PRO A 347 -34.95 15.56 -3.32
C PRO A 347 -34.50 14.57 -2.23
N LEU A 348 -34.13 15.05 -1.04
CA LEU A 348 -33.62 14.25 0.07
C LEU A 348 -34.71 13.87 1.09
N HIS A 349 -35.95 14.37 0.94
CA HIS A 349 -37.04 14.13 1.91
C HIS A 349 -37.26 12.65 2.21
N ALA A 350 -37.21 11.79 1.20
CA ALA A 350 -37.40 10.35 1.39
C ALA A 350 -36.29 9.73 2.24
N ASP A 351 -35.04 10.13 2.02
CA ASP A 351 -33.90 9.67 2.80
C ASP A 351 -33.94 10.20 4.24
N ILE A 352 -34.26 11.48 4.42
CA ILE A 352 -34.35 12.12 5.75
C ILE A 352 -35.48 11.50 6.58
N LYS A 353 -36.66 11.29 5.98
CA LYS A 353 -37.78 10.58 6.64
C LYS A 353 -37.45 9.14 7.00
N ALA A 354 -36.55 8.50 6.26
CA ALA A 354 -36.01 7.18 6.59
C ALA A 354 -34.91 7.23 7.66
N GLY A 355 -34.66 8.39 8.28
CA GLY A 355 -33.65 8.59 9.31
C GLY A 355 -32.21 8.73 8.80
N LYS A 356 -32.02 8.97 7.49
CA LYS A 356 -30.70 9.20 6.91
C LYS A 356 -30.37 10.69 6.96
N THR A 357 -29.68 11.10 8.02
CA THR A 357 -29.42 12.51 8.36
C THR A 357 -27.95 12.90 8.22
N ILE A 358 -27.07 11.99 7.85
CA ILE A 358 -25.63 12.23 7.68
C ILE A 358 -25.28 12.16 6.19
N LEU A 359 -24.60 13.17 5.68
CA LEU A 359 -24.01 13.18 4.36
C LEU A 359 -22.55 12.76 4.46
N GLU A 360 -22.23 11.62 3.85
CA GLU A 360 -20.87 11.07 3.81
C GLU A 360 -20.44 10.84 2.35
N SER A 361 -19.14 11.00 2.07
CA SER A 361 -18.52 10.48 0.85
C SER A 361 -17.65 9.29 1.18
N ILE A 362 -18.24 8.10 1.04
CA ILE A 362 -17.54 6.82 1.08
C ILE A 362 -17.80 6.05 -0.22
N ARG A 363 -17.20 4.88 -0.39
CA ARG A 363 -17.44 4.09 -1.61
C ARG A 363 -18.87 3.55 -1.65
N PRO A 364 -19.54 3.54 -2.82
CA PRO A 364 -19.05 3.94 -4.15
C PRO A 364 -19.13 5.45 -4.49
N GLY A 365 -19.75 6.27 -3.64
CA GLY A 365 -19.88 7.71 -3.82
C GLY A 365 -20.62 8.39 -2.66
N SER A 366 -20.78 9.70 -2.78
CA SER A 366 -21.47 10.50 -1.77
C SER A 366 -22.94 10.14 -1.63
N ARG A 367 -23.39 9.95 -0.39
CA ARG A 367 -24.75 9.49 -0.06
C ARG A 367 -25.24 10.03 1.27
N MET A 368 -26.54 9.91 1.50
CA MET A 368 -27.15 10.02 2.82
C MET A 368 -27.07 8.68 3.57
N THR A 369 -26.75 8.71 4.86
CA THR A 369 -26.72 7.55 5.76
C THR A 369 -27.37 7.88 7.11
N SER A 370 -27.78 6.85 7.86
CA SER A 370 -28.34 7.03 9.21
C SER A 370 -27.25 7.06 10.27
N LEU A 371 -27.52 7.69 11.42
CA LEU A 371 -26.60 7.68 12.56
C LEU A 371 -26.28 6.24 12.99
N ARG A 372 -27.27 5.35 13.01
CA ARG A 372 -27.06 3.93 13.35
C ARG A 372 -26.02 3.27 12.44
N ALA A 373 -26.11 3.47 11.13
CA ALA A 373 -25.16 2.92 10.17
C ALA A 373 -23.78 3.57 10.28
N PHE A 374 -23.73 4.90 10.51
CA PHE A 374 -22.49 5.63 10.73
C PHE A 374 -21.78 5.18 12.01
N LEU A 375 -22.50 4.74 13.04
CA LEU A 375 -21.92 4.27 14.31
C LEU A 375 -21.24 2.90 14.25
N GLU A 376 -21.05 2.33 13.06
CA GLU A 376 -20.16 1.20 12.83
C GLU A 376 -18.68 1.61 13.00
N ILE A 377 -18.31 2.20 14.13
CA ILE A 377 -17.01 2.85 14.42
C ILE A 377 -16.63 2.61 15.89
N ASP A 378 -15.39 2.95 16.26
CA ASP A 378 -14.95 2.89 17.67
C ASP A 378 -14.97 4.25 18.35
N GLU A 379 -14.75 5.32 17.59
CA GLU A 379 -14.64 6.69 18.08
C GLU A 379 -15.29 7.64 17.09
N ILE A 380 -16.00 8.63 17.64
CA ILE A 380 -16.56 9.77 16.91
C ILE A 380 -16.07 11.06 17.55
N THR A 381 -15.72 12.04 16.73
CA THR A 381 -15.35 13.40 17.17
C THR A 381 -16.16 14.42 16.38
N ILE A 382 -16.71 15.40 17.09
CA ILE A 382 -17.56 16.44 16.53
C ILE A 382 -16.83 17.78 16.64
N VAL A 383 -16.71 18.47 15.52
CA VAL A 383 -16.30 19.87 15.47
C VAL A 383 -17.38 20.70 14.78
N ARG A 384 -17.52 21.95 15.20
CA ARG A 384 -18.63 22.82 14.79
C ARG A 384 -18.12 24.23 14.53
N GLN A 385 -18.59 24.86 13.48
CA GLN A 385 -18.42 26.30 13.34
C GLN A 385 -19.39 27.00 14.31
N PRO A 386 -18.91 27.81 15.27
CA PRO A 386 -19.79 28.51 16.20
C PRO A 386 -20.74 29.43 15.42
N ASP A 387 -21.98 29.51 15.90
CA ASP A 387 -23.00 30.46 15.44
C ASP A 387 -23.35 30.37 13.94
N ILE A 388 -22.95 29.29 13.26
CA ILE A 388 -23.19 29.11 11.81
C ILE A 388 -24.68 29.17 11.46
N LEU A 389 -25.54 28.68 12.37
CA LEU A 389 -26.99 28.67 12.19
C LEU A 389 -27.66 30.03 12.46
N GLU A 390 -26.93 31.03 12.97
CA GLU A 390 -27.46 32.38 13.20
C GLU A 390 -27.49 33.23 11.93
N ASN A 391 -26.69 32.88 10.92
CA ASN A 391 -26.63 33.57 9.64
C ASN A 391 -27.24 32.71 8.53
N GLN A 392 -28.50 33.01 8.18
CA GLN A 392 -29.26 32.29 7.16
C GLN A 392 -28.53 32.14 5.82
N ASN A 393 -28.01 33.25 5.30
CA ASN A 393 -27.29 33.23 4.02
C ASN A 393 -26.05 32.32 4.09
N GLN A 394 -25.38 32.27 5.24
CA GLN A 394 -24.20 31.45 5.41
C GLN A 394 -24.54 29.96 5.53
N TYR A 395 -25.47 29.56 6.43
CA TYR A 395 -25.80 28.15 6.56
C TYR A 395 -26.45 27.59 5.30
N GLU A 396 -27.29 28.37 4.59
CA GLU A 396 -27.90 27.96 3.32
C GLU A 396 -26.83 27.61 2.29
N LYS A 397 -25.78 28.44 2.17
CA LYS A 397 -24.64 28.16 1.28
C LYS A 397 -23.90 26.90 1.66
N VAL A 398 -23.68 26.67 2.95
CA VAL A 398 -23.00 25.45 3.43
C VAL A 398 -23.84 24.21 3.15
N PHE A 399 -25.14 24.25 3.43
CA PHE A 399 -26.07 23.17 3.09
C PHE A 399 -26.05 22.85 1.60
N VAL A 400 -26.21 23.86 0.74
CA VAL A 400 -26.19 23.68 -0.71
C VAL A 400 -24.84 23.12 -1.16
N GLY A 401 -23.74 23.69 -0.67
CA GLY A 401 -22.39 23.23 -0.99
C GLY A 401 -22.16 21.77 -0.61
N ALA A 402 -22.68 21.32 0.54
CA ALA A 402 -22.64 19.92 0.96
C ALA A 402 -23.53 19.02 0.07
N ILE A 403 -24.80 19.39 -0.11
CA ILE A 403 -25.79 18.62 -0.87
C ILE A 403 -25.38 18.46 -2.33
N GLU A 404 -24.75 19.46 -2.93
CA GLU A 404 -24.25 19.38 -4.31
C GLU A 404 -23.14 18.35 -4.50
N GLN A 405 -22.53 17.85 -3.40
CA GLN A 405 -21.58 16.75 -3.49
C GLN A 405 -22.25 15.37 -3.53
N LEU A 406 -23.55 15.26 -3.26
CA LEU A 406 -24.29 13.99 -3.34
C LEU A 406 -24.26 13.39 -4.74
N ASN A 407 -24.28 12.05 -4.82
CA ASN A 407 -24.24 11.28 -6.06
C ASN A 407 -22.99 11.47 -6.92
N LYS A 408 -22.05 12.33 -6.52
CA LYS A 408 -20.72 12.37 -7.14
C LYS A 408 -19.99 11.06 -6.85
N LYS A 409 -19.25 10.59 -7.86
CA LYS A 409 -18.41 9.41 -7.70
C LYS A 409 -17.31 9.72 -6.69
N TYR A 410 -16.95 8.73 -5.88
CA TYR A 410 -15.85 8.88 -4.94
C TYR A 410 -14.56 9.24 -5.70
N ASP A 411 -13.86 10.32 -5.33
CA ASP A 411 -12.60 10.63 -5.99
C ASP A 411 -11.51 9.69 -5.52
N PHE A 412 -11.06 8.86 -6.45
CA PHE A 412 -9.94 8.01 -6.17
C PHE A 412 -8.66 8.83 -6.07
N ASN A 413 -8.52 9.99 -6.76
CA ASN A 413 -7.29 10.76 -6.96
C ASN A 413 -6.99 11.89 -5.96
N PHE A 414 -7.91 12.23 -5.05
CA PHE A 414 -7.74 13.37 -4.12
C PHE A 414 -7.36 14.66 -4.88
N ASP A 415 -8.01 14.88 -6.02
CA ASP A 415 -7.78 15.99 -6.94
C ASP A 415 -8.89 17.05 -6.78
N VAL A 416 -8.61 18.03 -5.92
CA VAL A 416 -9.47 19.18 -5.61
C VAL A 416 -9.84 20.06 -6.82
N HIS A 417 -9.25 19.81 -8.00
CA HIS A 417 -9.54 20.55 -9.24
C HIS A 417 -10.48 19.81 -10.20
N THR A 418 -10.89 18.56 -9.91
CA THR A 418 -11.86 17.83 -10.74
C THR A 418 -13.27 17.87 -10.15
N LEU A 419 -14.17 18.65 -10.76
CA LEU A 419 -15.54 18.90 -10.27
C LEU A 419 -16.48 17.66 -10.25
N GLU A 420 -16.05 16.54 -10.83
CA GLU A 420 -16.87 15.34 -11.05
C GLU A 420 -16.65 14.22 -10.01
N LYS A 421 -15.72 14.37 -9.06
CA LYS A 421 -15.42 13.37 -8.03
C LYS A 421 -15.05 14.03 -6.70
N VAL A 422 -15.39 13.41 -5.56
CA VAL A 422 -15.17 14.01 -4.22
C VAL A 422 -14.70 12.98 -3.18
N VAL A 423 -13.70 13.34 -2.38
CA VAL A 423 -13.26 12.65 -1.15
C VAL A 423 -14.04 13.16 0.07
N CYS A 424 -14.17 12.34 1.12
CA CYS A 424 -14.84 12.73 2.37
C CYS A 424 -14.46 14.11 2.94
N SER A 425 -13.16 14.46 2.99
CA SER A 425 -12.68 15.76 3.46
C SER A 425 -12.89 16.89 2.44
N GLU A 426 -13.03 16.57 1.15
CA GLU A 426 -13.38 17.54 0.10
C GLU A 426 -14.85 17.95 0.19
N VAL A 427 -15.75 17.09 0.69
CA VAL A 427 -17.13 17.49 1.01
C VAL A 427 -17.13 18.65 2.00
N VAL A 428 -16.36 18.54 3.08
CA VAL A 428 -16.23 19.62 4.08
C VAL A 428 -15.55 20.85 3.46
N TYR A 429 -14.48 20.66 2.70
CA TYR A 429 -13.77 21.75 2.02
C TYR A 429 -14.68 22.56 1.10
N HIS A 430 -15.51 21.90 0.29
CA HIS A 430 -16.45 22.56 -0.62
C HIS A 430 -17.67 23.15 0.10
N ALA A 431 -18.24 22.43 1.07
CA ALA A 431 -19.39 22.92 1.83
C ALA A 431 -19.04 24.18 2.63
N PHE A 432 -17.89 24.17 3.30
CA PHE A 432 -17.40 25.29 4.11
C PHE A 432 -16.35 26.09 3.34
N GLY A 433 -16.65 26.46 2.09
CA GLY A 433 -15.70 27.16 1.21
C GLY A 433 -15.25 28.54 1.72
N HIS A 434 -15.94 29.11 2.72
CA HIS A 434 -15.53 30.35 3.41
C HIS A 434 -14.51 30.12 4.54
N VAL A 435 -14.23 28.87 4.91
CA VAL A 435 -13.23 28.52 5.94
C VAL A 435 -11.90 28.22 5.25
N ASN A 436 -10.82 28.87 5.70
CA ASN A 436 -9.47 28.61 5.24
C ASN A 436 -8.92 27.34 5.91
N TRP A 437 -9.37 26.18 5.44
CA TRP A 437 -8.93 24.89 5.96
C TRP A 437 -7.41 24.72 5.81
N PRO A 438 -6.71 24.13 6.80
CA PRO A 438 -5.30 23.80 6.64
C PRO A 438 -5.17 22.73 5.55
N THR A 439 -4.45 23.07 4.49
CA THR A 439 -4.14 22.14 3.39
C THR A 439 -2.65 21.87 3.34
N SER A 440 -2.27 20.65 2.98
CA SER A 440 -0.88 20.30 2.71
C SER A 440 -0.61 20.23 1.20
N TYR A 441 0.54 20.75 0.77
CA TYR A 441 0.98 20.66 -0.62
C TYR A 441 1.77 19.37 -0.85
N LEU A 442 1.20 18.47 -1.64
CA LEU A 442 1.73 17.13 -1.89
C LEU A 442 1.74 16.88 -3.40
N PHE A 443 2.94 16.61 -3.93
CA PHE A 443 3.18 16.31 -5.36
C PHE A 443 2.51 17.24 -6.37
N GLY A 444 2.64 18.56 -6.14
CA GLY A 444 2.12 19.55 -7.08
C GLY A 444 0.68 19.98 -6.80
N ARG A 445 0.04 19.49 -5.71
CA ARG A 445 -1.39 19.66 -5.44
C ARG A 445 -1.65 19.96 -3.97
N TYR A 446 -2.70 20.72 -3.68
CA TYR A 446 -3.19 20.90 -2.32
C TYR A 446 -4.14 19.76 -1.95
N THR A 447 -3.97 19.17 -0.77
CA THR A 447 -4.83 18.11 -0.25
C THR A 447 -5.28 18.42 1.16
N ILE A 448 -6.39 17.82 1.58
CA ILE A 448 -6.95 17.96 2.93
C ILE A 448 -7.31 16.60 3.51
N THR A 449 -6.85 16.33 4.74
CA THR A 449 -7.12 15.11 5.50
C THR A 449 -8.18 15.33 6.58
N PRO A 450 -8.83 14.25 7.09
CA PRO A 450 -9.69 14.34 8.27
C PRO A 450 -8.99 14.98 9.47
N ASP A 451 -7.75 14.61 9.75
CA ASP A 451 -6.94 15.20 10.83
C ASP A 451 -6.71 16.70 10.64
N GLU A 452 -6.47 17.16 9.40
CA GLU A 452 -6.31 18.58 9.12
C GLU A 452 -7.59 19.36 9.42
N VAL A 453 -8.76 18.83 9.03
CA VAL A 453 -10.07 19.43 9.37
C VAL A 453 -10.25 19.54 10.88
N ILE A 454 -10.09 18.43 11.63
CA ILE A 454 -10.27 18.43 13.08
C ILE A 454 -9.20 19.26 13.79
N SER A 455 -7.98 19.32 13.25
CA SER A 455 -6.88 20.10 13.81
C SER A 455 -7.18 21.59 13.88
N LEU A 456 -8.05 22.10 12.99
CA LEU A 456 -8.39 23.52 12.98
C LEU A 456 -8.98 23.97 14.33
N ALA A 457 -9.69 23.08 15.05
CA ALA A 457 -10.24 23.36 16.38
C ALA A 457 -9.19 23.64 17.48
N TYR A 458 -7.90 23.45 17.18
CA TYR A 458 -6.77 23.67 18.06
C TYR A 458 -5.95 24.93 17.73
N TYR A 459 -6.30 25.64 16.65
CA TYR A 459 -5.60 26.86 16.24
C TYR A 459 -6.08 28.03 17.12
N ASP A 460 -5.19 28.99 17.34
CA ASP A 460 -5.58 30.28 17.91
C ASP A 460 -6.46 31.03 16.92
N ASN A 461 -7.52 31.67 17.44
CA ASN A 461 -8.53 32.38 16.65
C ASN A 461 -9.21 31.48 15.59
N SER A 462 -9.33 30.18 15.88
CA SER A 462 -9.97 29.24 14.98
C SER A 462 -11.45 29.58 14.75
N PRO A 463 -11.95 29.43 13.50
CA PRO A 463 -13.38 29.52 13.21
C PRO A 463 -14.12 28.21 13.52
N ILE A 464 -13.45 27.19 14.07
CA ILE A 464 -14.03 25.88 14.38
C ILE A 464 -13.79 25.56 15.85
N ASN A 465 -14.83 25.08 16.53
CA ASN A 465 -14.79 24.62 17.90
C ASN A 465 -14.76 23.09 17.97
N TYR A 466 -14.08 22.59 19.01
CA TYR A 466 -14.18 21.19 19.41
C TYR A 466 -15.39 21.06 20.32
N GLU A 467 -16.37 20.26 19.93
CA GLU A 467 -17.61 20.10 20.69
C GLU A 467 -17.50 18.90 21.63
N MET A 468 -17.23 17.72 21.08
CA MET A 468 -17.16 16.50 21.85
C MET A 468 -16.46 15.38 21.09
N ALA A 469 -15.99 14.38 21.83
CA ALA A 469 -15.62 13.10 21.25
C ALA A 469 -15.92 11.96 22.22
N VAL A 470 -16.31 10.83 21.66
CA VAL A 470 -16.75 9.64 22.38
C VAL A 470 -16.04 8.43 21.79
N ILE A 471 -15.54 7.55 22.65
CA ILE A 471 -14.90 6.29 22.26
C ILE A 471 -15.48 5.13 23.06
N SER A 472 -15.69 4.00 22.39
CA SER A 472 -16.07 2.73 23.00
C SER A 472 -14.96 1.70 22.87
N ASN A 473 -14.94 0.73 23.80
CA ASN A 473 -13.97 -0.35 23.81
C ASN A 473 -14.65 -1.72 23.62
N LYS A 474 -13.86 -2.80 23.64
CA LYS A 474 -14.34 -4.19 23.49
C LYS A 474 -15.40 -4.61 24.52
N GLU A 475 -15.43 -3.97 25.69
CA GLU A 475 -16.41 -4.22 26.75
C GLU A 475 -17.67 -3.35 26.58
N LYS A 476 -17.80 -2.65 25.44
CA LYS A 476 -18.85 -1.65 25.17
C LYS A 476 -18.89 -0.55 26.24
N LYS A 477 -17.77 -0.28 26.94
CA LYS A 477 -17.67 0.87 27.85
C LYS A 477 -17.39 2.12 27.03
N VAL A 478 -18.26 3.10 27.18
CA VAL A 478 -18.17 4.37 26.49
C VAL A 478 -17.55 5.43 27.40
N ARG A 479 -16.64 6.23 26.86
CA ARG A 479 -16.05 7.37 27.59
C ARG A 479 -15.92 8.58 26.67
N HIS A 480 -15.97 9.76 27.28
CA HIS A 480 -15.62 11.00 26.61
C HIS A 480 -14.09 11.10 26.43
N ILE A 481 -13.68 11.78 25.37
CA ILE A 481 -12.30 12.23 25.19
C ILE A 481 -12.28 13.74 25.42
N SER A 482 -11.40 14.19 26.30
CA SER A 482 -11.22 15.62 26.53
C SER A 482 -10.56 16.28 25.30
N LYS A 483 -10.80 17.58 25.08
CA LYS A 483 -10.10 18.35 24.03
C LYS A 483 -8.58 18.18 24.13
N SER A 484 -8.03 18.13 25.35
CA SER A 484 -6.60 17.94 25.60
C SER A 484 -6.09 16.55 25.18
N ASP A 485 -6.84 15.49 25.48
CA ASP A 485 -6.46 14.13 25.10
C ASP A 485 -6.60 13.91 23.59
N MET A 486 -7.66 14.43 22.99
CA MET A 486 -7.81 14.44 21.53
C MET A 486 -6.66 15.23 20.87
N GLY A 487 -6.25 16.35 21.46
CA GLY A 487 -5.11 17.13 20.97
C GLY A 487 -3.84 16.30 20.88
N LYS A 488 -3.58 15.40 21.84
CA LYS A 488 -2.42 14.50 21.79
C LYS A 488 -2.46 13.56 20.58
N ASN A 489 -3.64 13.07 20.20
CA ASN A 489 -3.81 12.22 19.01
C ASN A 489 -3.49 13.00 17.72
N LEU A 490 -3.82 14.29 17.71
CA LEU A 490 -3.58 15.21 16.59
C LEU A 490 -2.22 15.93 16.65
N SER A 491 -1.30 15.48 17.52
CA SER A 491 0.02 16.08 17.73
C SER A 491 0.03 17.51 18.30
N PHE A 492 -1.03 17.90 19.01
CA PHE A 492 -1.11 19.11 19.82
C PHE A 492 -0.85 18.84 21.29
N ARG A 493 -0.35 19.84 22.02
CA ARG A 493 -0.23 19.82 23.47
C ARG A 493 -0.69 21.14 24.07
N LYS A 494 -1.43 21.06 25.18
CA LYS A 494 -1.83 22.24 25.94
C LYS A 494 -0.58 22.99 26.42
N ASN A 495 -0.52 24.29 26.15
CA ASN A 495 0.53 25.16 26.66
C ASN A 495 0.03 25.85 27.94
N SER A 496 0.42 25.35 29.11
CA SER A 496 -0.08 25.85 30.40
C SER A 496 0.26 27.33 30.64
N LYS A 497 1.42 27.80 30.18
CA LYS A 497 1.84 29.19 30.36
C LYS A 497 0.95 30.12 29.52
N ARG A 498 0.83 29.84 28.22
CA ARG A 498 -0.03 30.63 27.31
C ARG A 498 -1.50 30.55 27.70
N SER A 499 -1.95 29.37 28.18
CA SER A 499 -3.34 29.19 28.61
C SER A 499 -3.66 30.07 29.82
N LYS A 500 -2.71 30.19 30.76
CA LYS A 500 -2.85 31.09 31.92
C LYS A 500 -2.84 32.56 31.50
N GLU A 501 -1.97 32.94 30.57
CA GLU A 501 -1.86 34.31 30.07
C GLU A 501 -3.12 34.77 29.29
N LEU A 502 -3.73 33.86 28.52
CA LEU A 502 -4.90 34.16 27.68
C LEU A 502 -6.24 33.88 28.36
N GLY A 503 -6.25 33.31 29.57
CA GLY A 503 -7.48 32.95 30.29
C GLY A 503 -8.31 31.84 29.63
N ARG A 504 -7.76 31.14 28.64
CA ARG A 504 -8.41 30.05 27.90
C ARG A 504 -7.41 28.97 27.51
N ASP A 505 -7.89 27.74 27.33
CA ASP A 505 -7.04 26.64 26.90
C ASP A 505 -6.52 26.85 25.47
N VAL A 506 -5.18 26.91 25.34
CA VAL A 506 -4.49 27.01 24.05
C VAL A 506 -3.47 25.89 23.87
N PHE A 507 -3.22 25.55 22.60
CA PHE A 507 -2.46 24.37 22.23
C PHE A 507 -1.35 24.72 21.26
N ASP A 508 -0.23 24.03 21.38
CA ASP A 508 0.90 24.12 20.47
C ASP A 508 1.02 22.83 19.67
N LYS A 509 1.23 22.96 18.35
CA LYS A 509 1.43 21.84 17.44
C LYS A 509 2.88 21.37 17.50
N LYS A 510 3.08 20.06 17.52
CA LYS A 510 4.40 19.45 17.45
C LYS A 510 4.94 19.52 16.03
N GLU A 511 5.97 20.31 15.81
CA GLU A 511 6.67 20.43 14.54
C GLU A 511 8.08 19.86 14.64
N LYS A 512 8.54 19.20 13.57
CA LYS A 512 9.90 18.66 13.50
C LYS A 512 10.81 19.61 12.73
N VAL A 513 11.56 20.43 13.45
CA VAL A 513 12.51 21.38 12.86
C VAL A 513 13.88 20.72 12.73
N CYS A 514 14.42 20.68 11.52
CA CYS A 514 15.74 20.12 11.24
C CYS A 514 16.72 21.19 10.76
N LYS A 515 17.88 21.28 11.41
CA LYS A 515 18.99 22.15 10.98
C LYS A 515 20.20 21.29 10.58
N THR A 516 20.90 21.70 9.52
CA THR A 516 22.12 21.04 9.03
C THR A 516 23.33 21.79 9.56
N TYR A 517 24.23 21.07 10.23
CA TYR A 517 25.45 21.63 10.81
C TYR A 517 26.68 21.04 10.13
N ARG A 518 27.71 21.86 9.93
CA ARG A 518 29.01 21.41 9.42
C ARG A 518 29.87 20.93 10.58
N LYS A 519 30.15 19.63 10.67
CA LYS A 519 31.01 19.04 11.71
C LYS A 519 32.39 18.73 11.14
N ARG A 520 33.45 19.20 11.79
CA ARG A 520 34.84 18.85 11.48
C ARG A 520 35.18 17.49 12.10
N ASN A 521 35.65 16.56 11.30
CA ASN A 521 36.28 15.33 11.75
C ASN A 521 37.79 15.45 11.52
N ILE A 522 38.58 15.17 12.55
CA ILE A 522 40.03 15.12 12.44
C ILE A 522 40.40 13.68 12.12
N HIS A 523 41.01 13.46 10.95
CA HIS A 523 41.56 12.17 10.53
C HIS A 523 43.09 12.25 10.46
N LYS A 524 43.77 11.10 10.51
CA LYS A 524 45.25 11.04 10.37
C LYS A 524 45.76 11.63 9.04
N SER A 525 44.90 11.73 8.03
CA SER A 525 45.17 12.31 6.71
C SER A 525 44.69 13.76 6.52
N GLY A 526 44.24 14.44 7.59
CA GLY A 526 43.81 15.85 7.57
C GLY A 526 42.34 16.07 7.98
N PRO A 527 41.91 17.34 8.13
CA PRO A 527 40.56 17.67 8.56
C PRO A 527 39.54 17.47 7.43
N GLN A 528 38.53 16.63 7.66
CA GLN A 528 37.39 16.43 6.77
C GLN A 528 36.11 17.05 7.35
N TRP A 529 35.31 17.72 6.52
CA TRP A 529 34.04 18.30 6.93
C TRP A 529 32.89 17.37 6.56
N LYS A 530 32.00 17.08 7.52
CA LYS A 530 30.78 16.28 7.34
C LYS A 530 29.56 17.10 7.72
N TYR A 531 28.58 17.16 6.83
CA TYR A 531 27.28 17.74 7.14
C TYR A 531 26.46 16.77 7.99
N VAL A 532 25.97 17.24 9.14
CA VAL A 532 25.14 16.47 10.06
C VAL A 532 23.81 17.19 10.23
N ARG A 533 22.71 16.54 9.81
CA ARG A 533 21.36 17.03 10.04
C ARG A 533 20.91 16.65 11.46
N ARG A 534 20.62 17.64 12.30
CA ARG A 534 20.02 17.44 13.62
C ARG A 534 18.59 17.96 13.58
N CYS A 535 17.65 17.11 13.99
CA CYS A 535 16.24 17.47 14.09
C CYS A 535 15.84 17.53 15.56
N LYS A 536 15.06 18.53 15.93
CA LYS A 536 14.39 18.63 17.23
C LYS A 536 12.90 18.80 17.03
N ASN A 537 12.12 18.28 17.96
CA ASN A 537 10.70 18.61 18.02
C ASN A 537 10.59 19.98 18.68
N VAL A 538 9.82 20.87 18.07
CA VAL A 538 9.43 22.17 18.61
C VAL A 538 7.92 22.14 18.76
N TYR A 539 7.41 22.83 19.77
CA TYR A 539 5.98 23.06 19.93
C TYR A 539 5.77 24.55 19.66
N SER A 540 4.93 24.85 18.68
CA SER A 540 4.64 26.20 18.21
C SER A 540 3.13 26.45 18.19
N PRO A 541 2.68 27.69 18.49
CA PRO A 541 1.30 28.06 18.25
C PRO A 541 0.97 27.96 16.77
N MET A 542 -0.25 27.52 16.47
CA MET A 542 -0.82 27.61 15.12
C MET A 542 -1.90 28.69 15.17
N VAL A 543 -1.83 29.69 14.31
CA VAL A 543 -2.79 30.81 14.28
C VAL A 543 -3.58 30.72 12.99
N TYR A 544 -4.91 30.80 13.09
CA TYR A 544 -5.75 30.81 11.91
C TYR A 544 -5.55 32.08 11.07
N GLY A 545 -5.41 31.92 9.75
CA GLY A 545 -5.23 33.04 8.82
C GLY A 545 -3.80 33.59 8.71
N GLN A 546 -2.81 32.94 9.33
CA GLN A 546 -1.38 33.31 9.23
C GLN A 546 -0.56 32.32 8.40
#